data_AF-A0AA95KY08-F1
#
_entry.id   AF-A0AA95KY08-F1
#
_cell.length_a   1.000
_cell.length_b   1.000
_cell.length_c   1.000
_cell.angle_alpha   90.00
_cell.angle_beta   90.00
_cell.angle_gamma   90.00
#
_symmetry.space_group_name_H-M   'P 1'
#
loop_
_entity.id
_entity.type
_entity.pdbx_description
1 polymer ?
#
loop_
_entity_poly.entity_id
_entity_poly.type
_entity_poly.pdbx_seq_one_letter_code
_entity_poly.pdbx_strand_id
1 'polypeptide(L)'
;MVKRKNNFYKGFFIYLVLSILLNLLFMFLLKKQAEHLASDLLHLIPTSIFNAIVEAISPMFPDILFLLPIGLTDAIIGGFIGLIVGGYLRNKSKGIIYTFLIISFAIFEFLDVKFIPLFTT
;
A
#
# COMPACT_ATOMS: atom_id res chain seq x y z
N MET A 1 -5.67 -13.21 -21.86
CA MET A 1 -5.97 -13.21 -20.40
C MET A 1 -4.73 -13.34 -19.52
N VAL A 2 -3.82 -14.29 -19.79
CA VAL A 2 -2.63 -14.58 -18.96
C VAL A 2 -1.69 -13.37 -18.76
N LYS A 3 -1.40 -12.60 -19.81
CA LYS A 3 -0.53 -11.40 -19.71
C LYS A 3 -1.11 -10.28 -18.83
N ARG A 4 -2.44 -10.09 -18.82
CA ARG A 4 -3.11 -9.10 -17.96
C ARG A 4 -3.01 -9.50 -16.49
N LYS A 5 -3.27 -10.78 -16.18
CA LYS A 5 -3.08 -11.32 -14.82
C LYS A 5 -1.66 -11.07 -14.33
N ASN A 6 -0.64 -11.35 -15.14
CA ASN A 6 0.76 -11.13 -14.78
C ASN A 6 1.08 -9.65 -14.46
N ASN A 7 0.48 -8.71 -15.20
CA ASN A 7 0.69 -7.28 -14.95
C ASN A 7 0.02 -6.79 -13.66
N PHE A 8 -1.16 -7.31 -13.33
CA PHE A 8 -1.80 -7.06 -12.04
C PHE A 8 -0.91 -7.53 -10.89
N TYR A 9 -0.48 -8.81 -10.92
CA TYR A 9 0.36 -9.37 -9.84
C TYR A 9 1.66 -8.59 -9.66
N LYS A 10 2.30 -8.16 -10.75
CA LYS A 10 3.51 -7.32 -10.65
C LYS A 10 3.25 -6.01 -9.92
N GLY A 11 2.21 -5.27 -10.32
CA GLY A 11 1.84 -4.02 -9.66
C GLY A 11 1.49 -4.24 -8.20
N PHE A 12 0.72 -5.29 -7.93
CA PHE A 12 0.32 -5.70 -6.58
C PHE A 12 1.53 -5.95 -5.68
N PHE A 13 2.45 -6.81 -6.11
CA PHE A 13 3.62 -7.15 -5.28
C PHE A 13 4.58 -5.98 -5.09
N ILE A 14 4.76 -5.14 -6.11
CA ILE A 14 5.64 -3.96 -5.98
C ILE A 14 5.08 -3.00 -4.93
N TYR A 15 3.79 -2.68 -5.02
CA TYR A 15 3.17 -1.75 -4.08
C TYR A 15 3.10 -2.33 -2.67
N LEU A 16 2.79 -3.63 -2.53
CA LEU A 16 2.80 -4.30 -1.22
C LEU A 16 4.16 -4.17 -0.53
N VAL A 17 5.24 -4.50 -1.25
CA VAL A 17 6.59 -4.48 -0.68
C VAL A 17 7.04 -3.06 -0.38
N LEU A 18 6.80 -2.12 -1.30
CA LEU A 18 7.19 -0.72 -1.09
C LEU A 18 6.42 -0.07 0.05
N SER A 19 5.11 -0.30 0.15
CA SER A 19 4.27 0.23 1.24
C SER A 19 4.71 -0.31 2.60
N ILE A 20 4.93 -1.62 2.73
CA ILE A 20 5.42 -2.22 3.98
C ILE A 20 6.78 -1.63 4.36
N LEU A 21 7.72 -1.53 3.41
CA LEU A 21 9.05 -0.98 3.67
C LEU A 21 8.99 0.51 4.06
N LEU A 22 8.18 1.31 3.37
CA LEU A 22 8.03 2.73 3.65
C LEU A 22 7.41 2.97 5.04
N ASN A 23 6.36 2.24 5.38
CA ASN A 23 5.71 2.36 6.68
C ASN A 23 6.62 1.86 7.82
N LEU A 24 7.36 0.76 7.63
CA LEU A 24 8.39 0.34 8.59
C LEU A 24 9.48 1.40 8.77
N LEU A 25 9.90 2.04 7.67
CA LEU A 25 10.88 3.13 7.72
C LEU A 25 10.32 4.33 8.51
N PHE A 26 9.05 4.71 8.32
CA PHE A 26 8.43 5.78 9.10
C PHE A 26 8.28 5.42 10.59
N MET A 27 7.90 4.19 10.92
CA MET A 27 7.88 3.75 12.32
C MET A 27 9.27 3.84 12.94
N PHE A 28 10.31 3.44 12.22
CA PHE A 28 11.68 3.45 12.72
C PHE A 28 12.28 4.87 12.84
N LEU A 29 12.18 5.67 11.77
CA LEU A 29 12.81 7.01 11.72
C LEU A 29 12.01 8.07 12.48
N LEU A 30 10.68 8.02 12.39
CA LEU A 30 9.80 9.06 12.95
C LEU A 30 9.17 8.62 14.29
N LYS A 31 9.46 7.41 14.76
CA LYS A 31 8.84 6.82 15.97
C LYS A 31 7.31 6.89 15.97
N LYS A 32 6.69 6.88 14.78
CA LYS A 32 5.24 6.88 14.63
C LYS A 32 4.69 5.49 15.01
N GLN A 33 3.58 5.48 15.74
CA GLN A 33 2.80 4.27 15.96
C GLN A 33 2.10 3.85 14.66
N ALA A 34 1.88 2.55 14.46
CA ALA A 34 1.25 2.03 13.25
C ALA A 34 -0.20 2.54 13.07
N GLU A 35 -0.90 2.79 14.17
CA GLU A 35 -2.24 3.38 14.17
C GLU A 35 -2.28 4.78 13.52
N HIS A 36 -1.24 5.59 13.74
CA HIS A 36 -1.11 6.90 13.09
C HIS A 36 -0.76 6.82 11.61
N LEU A 37 -0.25 5.69 11.15
CA LEU A 37 -0.02 5.44 9.72
C LEU A 37 -1.30 4.94 9.04
N ALA A 38 -2.21 4.34 9.81
CA ALA A 38 -3.52 3.90 9.33
C ALA A 38 -4.62 4.98 9.43
N SER A 39 -4.28 6.22 9.80
CA SER A 39 -5.26 7.26 10.13
C SER A 39 -6.03 7.82 8.92
N ASP A 40 -5.53 7.60 7.72
CA ASP A 40 -6.10 8.15 6.49
C ASP A 40 -7.25 7.27 6.00
N LEU A 41 -8.27 7.86 5.36
CA LEU A 41 -9.54 7.17 5.03
C LEU A 41 -9.36 5.84 4.31
N LEU A 42 -8.39 5.78 3.40
CA LEU A 42 -8.13 4.61 2.57
C LEU A 42 -7.71 3.41 3.40
N HIS A 43 -6.91 3.63 4.44
CA HIS A 43 -6.41 2.58 5.31
C HIS A 43 -7.23 2.42 6.59
N LEU A 44 -7.89 3.48 7.06
CA LEU A 44 -8.63 3.50 8.32
C LEU A 44 -9.76 2.48 8.32
N ILE A 45 -10.55 2.39 7.24
CA ILE A 45 -11.67 1.46 7.17
C ILE A 45 -11.16 0.01 7.16
N PRO A 46 -10.24 -0.40 6.27
CA PRO A 46 -9.66 -1.75 6.31
C PRO A 46 -8.99 -2.08 7.66
N THR A 47 -8.27 -1.13 8.23
CA THR A 47 -7.53 -1.32 9.49
C THR A 47 -8.47 -1.44 10.68
N SER A 48 -9.51 -0.61 10.78
CA SER A 48 -10.49 -0.69 11.87
C SER A 48 -11.28 -2.00 11.84
N ILE A 49 -11.70 -2.47 10.66
CA ILE A 49 -12.36 -3.77 10.52
C ILE A 49 -11.41 -4.90 10.93
N PHE A 50 -10.16 -4.85 10.48
CA PHE A 50 -9.15 -5.83 10.86
C PHE A 50 -8.91 -5.84 12.38
N ASN A 51 -8.81 -4.65 13.00
CA ASN A 51 -8.63 -4.52 14.43
C ASN A 51 -9.77 -5.15 15.22
N ALA A 52 -11.02 -4.84 14.87
CA ALA A 52 -12.19 -5.36 15.57
C ALA A 52 -12.27 -6.90 15.51
N ILE A 53 -11.89 -7.50 14.38
CA ILE A 53 -11.81 -8.96 14.24
C ILE A 53 -10.71 -9.54 15.14
N VAL A 54 -9.56 -8.88 15.16
CA VAL A 54 -8.38 -9.35 15.88
C VAL A 54 -8.54 -9.22 17.39
N GLU A 55 -9.04 -8.09 17.89
CA GLU A 55 -9.31 -7.87 19.32
C GLU A 55 -10.30 -8.91 19.87
N ALA A 56 -11.26 -9.34 19.07
CA ALA A 56 -12.20 -10.42 19.42
C ALA A 56 -11.51 -11.79 19.58
N ILE A 57 -10.33 -11.98 18.99
CA ILE A 57 -9.57 -13.23 19.00
C ILE A 57 -8.41 -13.18 20.01
N SER A 58 -7.70 -12.04 20.12
CA SER A 58 -6.56 -11.86 21.03
C SER A 58 -6.35 -10.38 21.42
N PRO A 59 -6.56 -10.00 22.69
CA PRO A 59 -6.40 -8.61 23.16
C PRO A 59 -4.96 -8.08 23.20
N MET A 60 -3.94 -8.95 23.08
CA MET A 60 -2.52 -8.57 23.12
C MET A 60 -1.88 -8.65 21.74
N PHE A 61 -2.57 -8.14 20.71
CA PHE A 61 -2.09 -8.26 19.34
C PHE A 61 -0.97 -7.25 19.03
N PRO A 62 0.10 -7.64 18.32
CA PRO A 62 1.19 -6.73 17.99
C PRO A 62 0.79 -5.62 17.01
N ASP A 63 1.11 -4.36 17.34
CA ASP A 63 0.84 -3.16 16.50
C ASP A 63 1.38 -3.27 15.07
N ILE A 64 2.46 -4.01 14.87
CA ILE A 64 3.08 -4.17 13.54
C ILE A 64 2.14 -4.84 12.52
N LEU A 65 1.11 -5.54 13.00
CA LEU A 65 0.12 -6.21 12.15
C LEU A 65 -0.92 -5.24 11.58
N PHE A 66 -1.00 -3.99 12.07
CA PHE A 66 -1.73 -2.90 11.41
C PHE A 66 -1.11 -2.49 10.08
N LEU A 67 0.14 -2.86 9.80
CA LEU A 67 0.77 -2.64 8.50
C LEU A 67 0.22 -3.54 7.40
N LEU A 68 -0.38 -4.68 7.76
CA LEU A 68 -0.98 -5.61 6.80
C LEU A 68 -2.18 -5.00 6.05
N PRO A 69 -3.21 -4.46 6.72
CA PRO A 69 -4.33 -3.83 6.03
C PRO A 69 -3.91 -2.60 5.21
N ILE A 70 -2.93 -1.81 5.68
CA ILE A 70 -2.33 -0.72 4.90
C ILE A 70 -1.72 -1.27 3.60
N GLY A 71 -0.74 -2.17 3.73
CA GLY A 71 -0.02 -2.73 2.59
C GLY A 71 -0.92 -3.47 1.60
N LEU A 72 -1.98 -4.14 2.07
CA LEU A 72 -2.96 -4.80 1.20
C LEU A 72 -3.79 -3.81 0.39
N THR A 73 -4.20 -2.70 1.00
CA THR A 73 -4.94 -1.64 0.32
C THR A 73 -4.09 -1.04 -0.81
N ASP A 74 -2.83 -0.70 -0.51
CA ASP A 74 -1.90 -0.15 -1.49
C ASP A 74 -1.56 -1.17 -2.59
N ALA A 75 -1.43 -2.44 -2.23
CA ALA A 75 -1.21 -3.53 -3.18
C ALA A 75 -2.37 -3.67 -4.17
N ILE A 76 -3.62 -3.55 -3.73
CA ILE A 76 -4.78 -3.61 -4.62
C ILE A 76 -4.73 -2.44 -5.62
N ILE A 77 -4.46 -1.23 -5.14
CA ILE A 77 -4.31 -0.02 -5.98
C ILE A 77 -3.16 -0.22 -6.98
N GLY A 78 -2.01 -0.69 -6.50
CA GLY A 78 -0.85 -1.05 -7.32
C GLY A 78 -1.15 -2.09 -8.38
N GLY A 79 -1.98 -3.08 -8.06
CA GLY A 79 -2.44 -4.07 -9.02
C GLY A 79 -3.25 -3.45 -10.17
N PHE A 80 -4.14 -2.51 -9.87
CA PHE A 80 -4.89 -1.76 -10.88
C PHE A 80 -3.99 -0.86 -11.72
N ILE A 81 -3.04 -0.15 -11.10
CA ILE A 81 -2.03 0.64 -11.83
C ILE A 81 -1.20 -0.27 -12.73
N GLY A 82 -0.77 -1.43 -12.23
CA GLY A 82 -0.08 -2.47 -12.99
C GLY A 82 -0.85 -2.94 -14.22
N LEU A 83 -2.17 -3.09 -14.12
CA LEU A 83 -3.02 -3.41 -15.28
C LEU A 83 -3.03 -2.28 -16.33
N ILE A 84 -3.20 -1.03 -15.89
CA ILE A 84 -3.26 0.15 -16.77
C ILE A 84 -1.91 0.33 -17.48
N VAL A 85 -0.83 0.41 -16.71
CA VAL A 85 0.53 0.62 -17.18
C VAL A 85 1.00 -0.55 -18.02
N GLY A 86 0.72 -1.79 -17.59
CA GLY A 86 1.08 -2.99 -18.33
C GLY A 86 0.33 -3.14 -19.66
N GLY A 87 -0.84 -2.48 -19.81
CA GLY A 87 -1.52 -2.33 -21.09
C GLY A 87 -0.82 -1.34 -22.02
N TYR A 88 -0.47 -0.16 -21.50
CA TYR A 88 0.16 0.93 -22.23
C TYR A 88 1.62 0.63 -22.63
N LEU A 89 2.40 0.04 -21.73
CA LEU A 89 3.83 -0.24 -21.90
C LEU A 89 4.15 -1.67 -22.33
N ARG A 90 3.17 -2.42 -22.86
CA ARG A 90 3.30 -3.86 -23.13
C ARG A 90 4.48 -4.25 -24.05
N ASN A 91 4.93 -3.32 -24.89
CA ASN A 91 6.02 -3.50 -25.87
C ASN A 91 7.33 -2.83 -25.43
N LYS A 92 7.40 -2.28 -24.23
CA LYS A 92 8.59 -1.58 -23.71
C LYS A 92 9.46 -2.55 -22.89
N SER A 93 10.68 -2.12 -22.58
CA SER A 93 11.58 -2.91 -21.75
C SER A 93 11.03 -3.08 -20.34
N LYS A 94 11.36 -4.20 -19.69
CA LYS A 94 10.91 -4.48 -18.31
C LYS A 94 11.33 -3.38 -17.34
N GLY A 95 12.53 -2.82 -17.51
CA GLY A 95 13.05 -1.72 -16.69
C GLY A 95 12.12 -0.51 -16.68
N ILE A 96 11.64 -0.07 -17.86
CA ILE A 96 10.72 1.07 -17.98
C ILE A 96 9.41 0.82 -17.23
N ILE A 97 8.89 -0.41 -17.28
CA ILE A 97 7.67 -0.78 -16.56
C ILE A 97 7.88 -0.65 -15.05
N TYR A 98 8.99 -1.20 -14.52
CA TYR A 98 9.30 -1.11 -13.10
C TYR A 98 9.52 0.34 -12.65
N THR A 99 10.26 1.13 -13.41
CA THR A 99 10.45 2.56 -13.13
C THR A 99 9.11 3.29 -13.06
N PHE A 100 8.21 3.04 -14.01
CA PHE A 100 6.89 3.67 -14.01
C PHE A 100 6.07 3.29 -12.77
N LEU A 101 6.09 2.01 -12.38
CA LEU A 101 5.39 1.55 -11.18
C LEU A 101 5.95 2.16 -9.88
N ILE A 102 7.25 2.36 -9.80
CA ILE A 102 7.89 3.02 -8.65
C ILE A 102 7.52 4.50 -8.61
N ILE A 103 7.56 5.19 -9.75
CA ILE A 103 7.17 6.61 -9.84
C ILE A 103 5.68 6.77 -9.47
N SER A 104 4.80 5.92 -10.00
CA SER A 104 3.39 5.98 -9.67
C SER A 104 3.12 5.66 -8.20
N PHE A 105 3.92 4.79 -7.57
CA PHE A 105 3.84 4.54 -6.13
C PHE A 105 4.22 5.80 -5.35
N ALA A 106 5.35 6.43 -5.68
CA ALA A 106 5.78 7.66 -5.02
C ALA A 106 4.76 8.80 -5.15
N ILE A 107 4.12 8.94 -6.31
CA ILE A 107 3.03 9.91 -6.51
C ILE A 107 1.81 9.53 -5.66
N PHE A 108 1.43 8.26 -5.65
CA PHE A 108 0.29 7.79 -4.85
C PHE A 108 0.50 8.08 -3.35
N GLU A 109 1.63 7.66 -2.78
CA GLU A 109 1.99 7.92 -1.37
C GLU A 109 2.02 9.42 -1.06
N PHE A 110 2.58 10.23 -1.96
CA PHE A 110 2.59 11.67 -1.78
C PHE A 110 1.17 12.24 -1.73
N LEU A 111 0.28 11.76 -2.61
CA LEU A 111 -1.10 12.21 -2.65
C LEU A 111 -1.86 11.77 -1.39
N ASP A 112 -1.66 10.54 -0.97
CA ASP A 112 -2.32 9.96 0.21
C ASP A 112 -1.96 10.77 1.47
N VAL A 113 -0.66 10.90 1.75
CA VAL A 113 -0.14 11.63 2.93
C VAL A 113 -0.52 13.12 2.94
N LYS A 114 -0.63 13.77 1.77
CA LYS A 114 -0.86 15.23 1.69
C LYS A 114 -2.32 15.63 1.55
N PHE A 115 -3.14 14.80 0.89
CA PHE A 115 -4.50 15.19 0.51
C PHE A 115 -5.58 14.39 1.23
N ILE A 116 -5.25 13.28 1.88
CA ILE A 116 -6.20 12.46 2.64
C ILE A 116 -5.94 12.47 4.16
N PRO A 117 -5.48 13.57 4.81
CA PRO A 117 -5.44 13.57 6.26
C PRO A 117 -6.85 13.75 6.82
N LEU A 118 -7.39 12.72 7.47
CA LEU A 118 -8.56 12.88 8.34
C LEU A 118 -8.17 13.46 9.71
N PHE A 119 -6.94 13.18 10.15
CA PHE A 119 -6.43 13.52 11.47
C PHE A 119 -5.01 14.06 11.36
N THR A 120 -4.83 15.18 10.67
CA THR A 120 -3.69 16.06 10.99
C THR A 120 -3.95 16.63 12.38
N THR A 121 -3.20 16.15 13.38
CA THR A 121 -2.93 16.93 14.60
C THR A 121 -2.53 18.36 14.27
#